data_AF-A0A2N1UL24-F1
#
_entry.id   AF-A0A2N1UL24-F1
#
_cell.length_a   1.000
_cell.length_b   1.000
_cell.length_c   1.000
_cell.angle_alpha   90.00
_cell.angle_beta   90.00
_cell.angle_gamma   90.00
#
_symmetry.space_group_name_H-M   'P 1'
#
loop_
_entity.id
_entity.type
_entity.pdbx_description
1 polymer ?
#
loop_
_entity_poly.entity_id
_entity_poly.type
_entity_poly.pdbx_seq_one_letter_code
_entity_poly.pdbx_strand_id
1 'polypeptide(L)'
;MNEWLTKNWLSITAPTIVFMAFFVVAIWARRTLFNYLNGLFFKIKWEGSEILLRTTKTPFFQWCLLMGAYTAIQISTLSPQAKVLAVRIIGSVFVISLTWTIISLAEKLLHLYLNRLKALPLLPTTIVINVARITFIVAGVLILLDIWGAPTTPLVLLLTIGLLVVILASRDEMLNIFSGFELARGKLIKTGDYVKLESGEEGYVSDITLRNIQIKAPDDRIILVPNSKFTKTTVTTYRKPLKKATQPFRFYTRLYMKELTGLKAGNLSELVSILKDVPDSVVYYHTHNFMEEYQYLTPQPANEFAVWVGDVIGDEILAEKLSNIDTFEFSTIGELRERIIAVINEELLTRENGRTAAEGREFHFIKSVNVILPTPYVAHDLREFVEVLRKVSIDSLYFHIFESRLRLHKGVNDFSVWFQDCLDERELADKIAVLDPYNYTLEGLRSVIIQLIEERIK
;
A
#
# COMPACT_ATOMS: atom_id res chain seq x y z
N MET A 1 1.03 23.82 72.57
CA MET A 1 1.42 22.97 71.41
C MET A 1 1.09 21.50 71.65
N ASN A 2 1.52 20.88 72.77
CA ASN A 2 1.21 19.47 73.08
C ASN A 2 -0.29 19.18 73.24
N GLU A 3 -1.07 20.00 73.94
CA GLU A 3 -2.53 19.79 74.08
C GLU A 3 -3.31 19.94 72.75
N TRP A 4 -2.83 20.80 71.86
CA TRP A 4 -3.46 20.96 70.55
C TRP A 4 -3.16 19.76 69.65
N LEU A 5 -1.93 19.24 69.69
CA LEU A 5 -1.53 18.03 68.98
C LEU A 5 -2.26 16.80 69.48
N THR A 6 -2.44 16.63 70.80
CA THR A 6 -3.19 15.49 71.35
C THR A 6 -4.68 15.55 71.03
N LYS A 7 -5.26 16.75 70.84
CA LYS A 7 -6.67 16.91 70.43
C LYS A 7 -6.90 16.82 68.92
N ASN A 8 -5.89 17.17 68.11
CA ASN A 8 -6.01 17.26 66.64
C ASN A 8 -5.12 16.26 65.89
N TRP A 9 -4.56 15.25 66.57
CA TRP A 9 -3.63 14.30 65.96
C TRP A 9 -4.20 13.64 64.69
N LEU A 10 -5.50 13.27 64.71
CA LEU A 10 -6.19 12.64 63.57
C LEU A 10 -6.20 13.53 62.31
N SER A 11 -6.25 14.85 62.49
CA SER A 11 -6.27 15.82 61.39
C SER A 11 -4.94 15.92 60.64
N ILE A 12 -3.85 15.49 61.28
CA ILE A 12 -2.49 15.48 60.73
C ILE A 12 -2.13 14.06 60.27
N THR A 13 -2.50 13.03 61.04
CA THR A 13 -2.15 11.65 60.73
C THR A 13 -2.93 11.08 59.54
N ALA A 14 -4.20 11.45 59.36
CA ALA A 14 -4.96 10.92 58.23
C ALA A 14 -4.41 11.39 56.86
N PRO A 15 -4.15 12.70 56.62
CA PRO A 15 -3.52 13.16 55.37
C PRO A 15 -2.13 12.57 55.12
N THR A 16 -1.30 12.41 56.16
CA THR A 16 0.05 11.84 56.00
C THR A 16 0.02 10.35 55.68
N ILE A 17 -0.87 9.58 56.31
CA ILE A 17 -1.08 8.16 55.97
C ILE A 17 -1.56 8.03 54.51
N VAL A 18 -2.50 8.86 54.08
CA VAL A 18 -2.98 8.87 52.68
C VAL A 18 -1.83 9.17 51.72
N PHE A 19 -1.04 10.20 52.00
CA PHE A 19 0.13 10.53 51.16
C PHE A 19 1.15 9.38 51.09
N MET A 20 1.46 8.76 52.23
CA MET A 20 2.38 7.61 52.29
C MET A 20 1.82 6.39 51.53
N ALA A 21 0.51 6.15 51.59
CA ALA A 21 -0.13 5.11 50.80
C ALA A 21 0.04 5.36 49.29
N PHE A 22 -0.21 6.60 48.84
CA PHE A 22 0.02 7.01 47.45
C PHE A 22 1.50 6.90 47.04
N PHE A 23 2.44 7.17 47.94
CA PHE A 23 3.86 6.99 47.67
C PHE A 23 4.21 5.52 47.37
N VAL A 24 3.70 4.59 48.19
CA VAL A 24 3.89 3.14 47.98
C VAL A 24 3.21 2.70 46.68
N VAL A 25 1.96 3.12 46.45
CA VAL A 25 1.21 2.84 45.22
C VAL A 25 1.92 3.40 44.00
N ALA A 26 2.54 4.59 44.08
CA ALA A 26 3.29 5.20 42.99
C ALA A 26 4.52 4.37 42.59
N ILE A 27 5.25 3.83 43.57
CA ILE A 27 6.39 2.93 43.31
C ILE A 27 5.91 1.68 42.56
N TRP A 28 4.84 1.06 43.07
CA TRP A 28 4.25 -0.14 42.45
C TRP A 28 3.72 0.15 41.05
N ALA A 29 2.88 1.18 40.90
CA ALA A 29 2.26 1.58 39.63
C ALA A 29 3.31 1.90 38.57
N ARG A 30 4.36 2.65 38.93
CA ARG A 30 5.49 2.93 38.02
C ARG A 30 6.15 1.64 37.56
N ARG A 31 6.41 0.69 38.47
CA ARG A 31 7.07 -0.58 38.11
C ARG A 31 6.17 -1.40 37.18
N THR A 32 4.91 -1.58 37.55
CA THR A 32 3.95 -2.42 36.81
C THR A 32 3.65 -1.84 35.43
N LEU A 33 3.33 -0.54 35.34
CA LEU A 33 2.99 0.12 34.09
C LEU A 33 4.15 0.09 33.10
N PHE A 34 5.36 0.48 33.53
CA PHE A 34 6.49 0.54 32.62
C PHE A 34 7.00 -0.85 32.21
N ASN A 35 6.87 -1.87 33.06
CA ASN A 35 7.13 -3.25 32.67
C ASN A 35 6.13 -3.74 31.61
N TYR A 36 4.85 -3.44 31.80
CA TYR A 36 3.81 -3.76 30.83
C TYR A 36 4.03 -3.06 29.49
N LEU A 37 4.26 -1.73 29.51
CA LEU A 37 4.52 -0.95 28.31
C LEU A 37 5.78 -1.43 27.59
N ASN A 38 6.85 -1.79 28.31
CA ASN A 38 8.05 -2.34 27.71
C ASN A 38 7.77 -3.68 27.01
N GLY A 39 6.99 -4.56 27.63
CA GLY A 39 6.56 -5.82 27.00
C GLY A 39 5.68 -5.61 25.76
N LEU A 40 4.78 -4.62 25.80
CA LEU A 40 3.94 -4.24 24.66
C LEU A 40 4.78 -3.70 23.51
N PHE A 41 5.68 -2.75 23.78
CA PHE A 41 6.51 -2.15 22.74
C PHE A 41 7.54 -3.11 22.16
N PHE A 42 8.01 -4.10 22.92
CA PHE A 42 8.83 -5.18 22.39
C PHE A 42 8.09 -5.99 21.30
N LYS A 43 6.78 -6.23 21.47
CA LYS A 43 5.94 -6.89 20.45
C LYS A 43 5.70 -6.01 19.23
N ILE A 44 5.44 -4.73 19.44
CA ILE A 44 5.12 -3.75 18.37
C ILE A 44 6.39 -3.35 17.58
N LYS A 45 7.59 -3.58 18.14
CA LYS A 45 8.89 -3.18 17.55
C LYS A 45 8.95 -1.69 17.19
N TRP A 46 8.33 -0.85 18.01
CA TRP A 46 8.33 0.59 17.78
C TRP A 46 9.62 1.24 18.27
N GLU A 47 10.35 1.89 17.36
CA GLU A 47 11.67 2.48 17.63
C GLU A 47 11.64 3.64 18.64
N GLY A 48 10.53 4.39 18.70
CA GLY A 48 10.34 5.48 19.67
C GLY A 48 10.07 5.00 21.09
N SER A 49 9.93 3.70 21.31
CA SER A 49 9.55 3.12 22.61
C SER A 49 10.55 3.40 23.71
N GLU A 50 11.85 3.26 23.43
CA GLU A 50 12.89 3.53 24.41
C GLU A 50 12.91 5.00 24.84
N ILE A 51 12.73 5.92 23.88
CA ILE A 51 12.64 7.35 24.12
C ILE A 51 11.43 7.67 25.00
N LEU A 52 10.26 7.12 24.67
CA LEU A 52 9.02 7.30 25.42
C LEU A 52 9.17 6.80 26.85
N LEU A 53 9.61 5.56 27.03
CA LEU A 53 9.75 4.93 28.34
C LEU A 53 10.76 5.67 29.23
N ARG A 54 11.94 6.01 28.70
CA ARG A 54 12.97 6.72 29.47
C ARG A 54 12.53 8.13 29.85
N THR A 55 11.83 8.84 28.97
CA THR A 55 11.43 10.24 29.20
C THR A 55 10.26 10.36 30.16
N THR A 56 9.31 9.41 30.14
CA THR A 56 8.06 9.50 30.93
C THR A 56 8.15 8.81 32.32
N LYS A 57 9.13 7.93 32.55
CA LYS A 57 9.24 7.14 33.79
C LYS A 57 9.37 7.96 35.06
N THR A 58 10.21 8.99 35.04
CA THR A 58 10.44 9.84 36.21
C THR A 58 9.27 10.82 36.44
N PRO A 59 8.78 11.56 35.42
CA PRO A 59 7.59 12.41 35.57
C PRO A 59 6.35 11.66 36.04
N PHE A 60 6.10 10.44 35.54
CA PHE A 60 4.96 9.64 35.97
C PHE A 60 4.93 9.43 37.49
N PHE A 61 6.09 9.11 38.09
CA PHE A 61 6.19 9.00 39.54
C PHE A 61 5.84 10.30 40.26
N GLN A 62 6.37 11.43 39.76
CA GLN A 62 6.10 12.75 40.32
C GLN A 62 4.61 13.07 40.24
N TRP A 63 3.93 12.74 39.14
CA TRP A 63 2.50 12.97 38.98
C TRP A 63 1.66 12.13 39.95
N CYS A 64 2.04 10.87 40.20
CA CYS A 64 1.40 10.06 41.24
C CYS A 64 1.58 10.68 42.64
N LEU A 65 2.74 11.26 42.94
CA LEU A 65 2.97 11.96 44.21
C LEU A 65 2.16 13.25 44.31
N LEU A 66 2.05 14.02 43.23
CA LEU A 66 1.20 15.22 43.18
C LEU A 66 -0.27 14.86 43.39
N MET A 67 -0.74 13.74 42.83
CA MET A 67 -2.09 13.22 43.07
C MET A 67 -2.30 12.79 44.54
N GLY A 68 -1.30 12.16 45.15
CA GLY A 68 -1.31 11.85 46.58
C GLY A 68 -1.36 13.10 47.45
N ALA A 69 -0.57 14.12 47.12
CA ALA A 69 -0.55 15.41 47.82
C ALA A 69 -1.90 16.13 47.70
N TYR A 70 -2.48 16.15 46.49
CA TYR A 70 -3.82 16.68 46.24
C TYR A 70 -4.86 16.00 47.14
N THR A 71 -4.87 14.68 47.18
CA THR A 71 -5.82 13.90 47.98
C THR A 71 -5.64 14.15 49.48
N ALA A 72 -4.38 14.23 49.96
CA ALA A 72 -4.06 14.57 51.33
C ALA A 72 -4.56 15.97 51.72
N ILE A 73 -4.43 16.97 50.85
CA ILE A 73 -4.94 18.33 51.08
C ILE A 73 -6.47 18.35 51.15
N GLN A 74 -7.16 17.59 50.30
CA GLN A 74 -8.62 17.54 50.33
C GLN A 74 -9.16 17.00 51.65
N ILE A 75 -8.52 15.96 52.19
CA ILE A 75 -8.89 15.31 53.46
C ILE A 75 -8.42 16.10 54.69
N SER A 76 -7.41 16.97 54.53
CA SER A 76 -6.89 17.79 55.64
C SER A 76 -7.92 18.78 56.20
N THR A 77 -7.68 19.24 57.43
CA THR A 77 -8.49 20.27 58.11
C THR A 77 -8.05 21.70 57.77
N LEU A 78 -7.27 21.88 56.71
CA LEU A 78 -6.83 23.21 56.25
C LEU A 78 -8.03 24.11 55.93
N SER A 79 -7.83 25.42 56.12
CA SER A 79 -8.84 26.41 55.74
C SER A 79 -9.15 26.32 54.24
N PRO A 80 -10.38 26.65 53.80
CA PRO A 80 -10.74 26.61 52.39
C PRO A 80 -9.79 27.41 51.48
N GLN A 81 -9.31 28.56 51.96
CA GLN A 81 -8.34 29.41 51.25
C GLN A 81 -6.99 28.70 51.07
N ALA A 82 -6.49 28.04 52.12
CA ALA A 82 -5.25 27.28 52.06
C ALA A 82 -5.36 26.07 51.12
N LYS A 83 -6.51 25.38 51.10
CA LYS A 83 -6.78 24.29 50.16
C LYS A 83 -6.76 24.78 48.71
N VAL A 84 -7.46 25.86 48.40
CA VAL A 84 -7.48 26.44 47.04
C VAL A 84 -6.08 26.83 46.58
N LEU A 85 -5.30 27.51 47.43
CA LEU A 85 -3.93 27.89 47.11
C LEU A 85 -3.03 26.66 46.87
N ALA A 86 -3.10 25.65 47.75
CA ALA A 86 -2.29 24.45 47.62
C ALA A 86 -2.64 23.63 46.38
N VAL A 87 -3.93 23.54 46.03
CA VAL A 87 -4.38 22.89 44.79
C VAL A 87 -3.88 23.65 43.55
N ARG A 88 -3.92 24.98 43.54
CA ARG A 88 -3.36 25.79 42.43
C ARG A 88 -1.86 25.59 42.27
N ILE A 89 -1.11 25.52 43.37
CA ILE A 89 0.34 25.25 43.35
C ILE A 89 0.61 23.84 42.79
N ILE A 90 -0.09 22.81 43.28
CA ILE A 90 0.04 21.43 42.78
C ILE A 90 -0.28 21.35 41.29
N GLY A 91 -1.40 21.96 40.87
CA GLY A 91 -1.78 22.04 39.47
C GLY A 91 -0.72 22.73 38.62
N SER A 92 -0.13 23.82 39.11
CA SER A 92 0.94 24.53 38.40
C SER A 92 2.19 23.67 38.25
N VAL A 93 2.63 23.00 39.31
CA VAL A 93 3.79 22.08 39.26
C VAL A 93 3.53 20.92 38.31
N PHE A 94 2.30 20.37 38.31
CA PHE A 94 1.89 19.32 37.38
C PHE A 94 1.96 19.79 35.93
N VAL A 95 1.37 20.95 35.60
CA VAL A 95 1.37 21.50 34.24
C VAL A 95 2.78 21.80 33.76
N ILE A 96 3.64 22.41 34.58
CA ILE A 96 5.04 22.67 34.23
C ILE A 96 5.78 21.35 33.93
N SER A 97 5.63 20.34 34.80
CA SER A 97 6.24 19.02 34.62
C SER A 97 5.72 18.33 33.35
N LEU A 98 4.41 18.40 33.09
CA LEU A 98 3.78 17.82 31.92
C LEU A 98 4.25 18.50 30.62
N THR A 99 4.22 19.83 30.56
CA THR A 99 4.70 20.61 29.41
C THR A 99 6.17 20.30 29.11
N TRP A 100 7.03 20.26 30.13
CA TRP A 100 8.44 19.89 29.95
C TRP A 100 8.61 18.46 29.41
N THR A 101 7.82 17.52 29.93
CA THR A 101 7.84 16.12 29.49
C THR A 101 7.41 15.99 28.02
N ILE A 102 6.34 16.69 27.63
CA ILE A 102 5.84 16.71 26.25
C ILE A 102 6.87 17.31 25.30
N ILE A 103 7.47 18.45 25.65
CA ILE A 103 8.52 19.10 24.84
C ILE A 103 9.71 18.16 24.66
N SER A 104 10.24 17.61 25.76
CA SER A 104 11.38 16.68 25.74
C SER A 104 11.09 15.43 24.90
N LEU A 105 9.87 14.90 24.99
CA LEU A 105 9.45 13.76 24.19
C LEU A 105 9.32 14.12 22.71
N ALA A 106 8.63 15.23 22.40
CA ALA A 106 8.42 15.71 21.04
C ALA A 106 9.76 15.98 20.34
N GLU A 107 10.70 16.64 21.01
CA GLU A 107 12.04 16.92 20.47
C GLU A 107 12.80 15.64 20.13
N LYS A 108 12.89 14.69 21.07
CA LYS A 108 13.62 13.44 20.86
C LYS A 108 12.99 12.57 19.77
N LEU A 109 11.66 12.47 19.74
CA LEU A 109 10.94 11.74 18.70
C LEU A 109 11.11 12.42 17.34
N LEU A 110 10.97 13.74 17.28
CA LEU A 110 11.12 14.49 16.05
C LEU A 110 12.55 14.39 15.50
N HIS A 111 13.57 14.43 16.35
CA HIS A 111 14.94 14.15 15.95
C HIS A 111 15.12 12.72 15.41
N LEU A 112 14.52 11.71 16.05
CA LEU A 112 14.58 10.32 15.56
C LEU A 112 13.99 10.18 14.16
N TYR A 113 12.80 10.74 13.93
CA TYR A 113 12.09 10.61 12.65
C TYR A 113 12.66 11.51 11.55
N LEU A 114 12.99 12.76 11.86
CA LEU A 114 13.55 13.68 10.86
C LEU A 114 14.94 13.25 10.39
N ASN A 115 15.76 12.64 11.26
CA ASN A 115 17.06 12.09 10.85
C ASN A 115 16.94 10.89 9.91
N ARG A 116 15.80 10.17 9.92
CA ARG A 116 15.51 9.13 8.92
C ARG A 116 15.05 9.71 7.59
N LEU A 117 14.28 10.80 7.65
CA LEU A 117 13.78 11.50 6.47
C LEU A 117 14.84 12.33 5.76
N LYS A 118 16.15 12.10 5.96
CA LYS A 118 17.25 12.76 5.23
C LYS A 118 17.13 12.69 3.69
N ALA A 119 16.26 11.84 3.15
CA ALA A 119 15.90 11.80 1.73
C ALA A 119 14.87 12.88 1.29
N LEU A 120 14.22 13.58 2.22
CA LEU A 120 13.22 14.63 1.97
C LEU A 120 13.70 15.96 2.58
N PRO A 121 14.40 16.82 1.82
CA PRO A 121 14.87 18.13 2.29
C PRO A 121 13.72 19.15 2.30
N LEU A 122 12.61 18.83 2.98
CA LEU A 122 11.39 19.64 2.91
C LEU A 122 11.40 20.81 3.89
N LEU A 123 11.99 20.65 5.09
CA LEU A 123 12.07 21.68 6.12
C LEU A 123 13.34 21.52 6.98
N PRO A 124 14.02 22.61 7.37
CA PRO A 124 15.09 22.57 8.38
C PRO A 124 14.55 22.01 9.71
N THR A 125 15.17 20.93 10.20
CA THR A 125 14.72 20.20 11.40
C THR A 125 14.58 21.11 12.63
N THR A 126 15.48 22.08 12.77
CA THR A 126 15.49 23.09 13.81
C THR A 126 14.22 23.94 13.84
N ILE A 127 13.66 24.30 12.68
CA ILE A 127 12.45 25.12 12.60
C ILE A 127 11.25 24.33 13.13
N VAL A 128 11.09 23.08 12.69
CA VAL A 128 9.97 22.22 13.11
C VAL A 128 10.01 21.99 14.63
N ILE A 129 11.20 21.71 15.16
CA ILE A 129 11.41 21.52 16.60
C ILE A 129 11.05 22.79 17.40
N ASN A 130 11.53 23.95 16.96
CA ASN A 130 11.28 25.21 17.65
C ASN A 130 9.80 25.60 17.62
N VAL A 131 9.10 25.38 16.51
CA VAL A 131 7.65 25.62 16.41
C VAL A 131 6.89 24.73 17.38
N ALA A 132 7.20 23.42 17.42
CA ALA A 132 6.59 22.50 18.37
C ALA A 132 6.84 22.92 19.83
N ARG A 133 8.08 23.28 20.17
CA ARG A 133 8.46 23.77 21.50
C ARG A 133 7.66 25.01 21.90
N ILE A 134 7.63 26.04 21.06
CA ILE A 134 6.88 27.29 21.33
C ILE A 134 5.40 26.99 21.54
N THR A 135 4.83 26.12 20.71
CA THR A 135 3.41 25.74 20.79
C THR A 135 3.07 25.13 22.16
N PHE A 136 3.87 24.16 22.63
CA PHE A 136 3.65 23.54 23.94
C PHE A 136 3.92 24.49 25.11
N ILE A 137 4.89 25.40 25.00
CA ILE A 137 5.12 26.44 26.01
C ILE A 137 3.91 27.37 26.11
N VAL A 138 3.41 27.88 24.98
CA VAL A 138 2.25 28.78 24.96
C VAL A 138 1.02 28.09 25.55
N ALA A 139 0.76 26.84 25.18
CA ALA A 139 -0.33 26.05 25.76
C ALA A 139 -0.17 25.87 27.28
N GLY A 140 1.04 25.52 27.75
CA GLY A 140 1.33 25.39 29.18
C GLY A 140 1.11 26.70 29.94
N VAL A 141 1.56 27.83 29.41
CA VAL A 141 1.37 29.17 30.01
C VAL A 141 -0.12 29.53 30.09
N LEU A 142 -0.90 29.25 29.04
CA LEU A 142 -2.36 29.50 29.07
C LEU A 142 -3.06 28.68 30.14
N ILE A 143 -2.72 27.40 30.29
CA ILE A 143 -3.28 26.54 31.34
C ILE A 143 -2.88 27.06 32.73
N LEU A 144 -1.64 27.52 32.90
CA LEU A 144 -1.21 28.14 34.17
C LEU A 144 -2.04 29.39 34.48
N LEU A 145 -2.23 30.29 33.52
CA LEU A 145 -3.04 31.49 33.71
C LEU A 145 -4.48 31.14 34.14
N ASP A 146 -5.08 30.12 33.52
CA ASP A 146 -6.41 29.63 33.86
C ASP A 146 -6.49 29.09 35.30
N ILE A 147 -5.50 28.30 35.74
CA ILE A 147 -5.40 27.80 37.13
C ILE A 147 -5.42 28.94 38.15
N TRP A 148 -4.78 30.07 37.82
CA TRP A 148 -4.72 31.24 38.70
C TRP A 148 -5.90 32.20 38.53
N GLY A 149 -6.84 31.90 37.63
CA GLY A 149 -8.05 32.69 37.38
C GLY A 149 -7.82 33.94 36.54
N ALA A 150 -6.71 34.00 35.79
CA ALA A 150 -6.49 35.07 34.83
C ALA A 150 -7.31 34.82 33.55
N PRO A 151 -7.89 35.87 32.92
CA PRO A 151 -8.71 35.71 31.73
C PRO A 151 -7.86 35.27 30.52
N THR A 152 -8.02 34.03 30.08
CA THR A 152 -7.26 33.45 28.95
C THR A 152 -7.95 33.64 27.60
N THR A 153 -9.26 33.87 27.58
CA THR A 153 -10.07 34.02 26.35
C THR A 153 -9.50 35.07 25.37
N PRO A 154 -9.09 36.28 25.81
CA PRO A 154 -8.53 37.28 24.88
C PRO A 154 -7.19 36.83 24.26
N LEU A 155 -6.37 36.11 25.02
CA LEU A 155 -5.07 35.60 24.54
C LEU A 155 -5.28 34.48 23.51
N VAL A 156 -6.21 33.56 23.77
CA VAL A 156 -6.56 32.50 22.83
C VAL A 156 -7.09 33.11 21.52
N LEU A 157 -8.00 34.09 21.60
CA LEU A 157 -8.52 34.79 20.42
C LEU A 157 -7.39 35.42 19.58
N LEU A 158 -6.45 36.12 20.24
CA LEU A 158 -5.31 36.74 19.57
C LEU A 158 -4.44 35.70 18.86
N LEU A 159 -4.14 34.57 19.53
CA LEU A 159 -3.36 33.48 18.94
C LEU A 159 -4.10 32.84 17.76
N THR A 160 -5.41 32.66 17.85
CA THR A 160 -6.23 32.14 16.75
C THR A 160 -6.20 33.07 15.54
N ILE A 161 -6.34 34.39 15.75
CA ILE A 161 -6.24 35.38 14.67
C ILE A 161 -4.83 35.37 14.06
N GLY A 162 -3.78 35.34 14.89
CA GLY A 162 -2.40 35.26 14.41
C GLY A 162 -2.13 34.00 13.58
N LEU A 163 -2.63 32.85 14.03
CA LEU A 163 -2.53 31.59 13.29
C LEU A 163 -3.27 31.68 11.95
N LEU A 164 -4.48 32.26 11.93
CA LEU A 164 -5.24 32.47 10.70
C LEU A 164 -4.46 33.34 9.69
N VAL A 165 -3.84 34.43 10.14
CA VAL A 165 -3.01 35.29 9.29
C VAL A 165 -1.83 34.50 8.69
N VAL A 166 -1.13 33.69 9.48
CA VAL A 166 -0.03 32.85 8.98
C VAL A 166 -0.51 31.83 7.95
N ILE A 167 -1.67 31.20 8.18
CA ILE A 167 -2.27 30.25 7.24
C ILE A 167 -2.65 30.94 5.93
N LEU A 168 -3.28 32.11 6.01
CA LEU A 168 -3.66 32.89 4.83
C LEU A 168 -2.44 33.36 4.04
N ALA A 169 -1.39 33.80 4.74
CA ALA A 169 -0.13 34.20 4.12
C ALA A 169 0.60 33.02 3.44
N SER A 170 0.44 31.80 3.94
CA SER A 170 1.09 30.58 3.39
C SER A 170 0.24 29.82 2.36
N ARG A 171 -0.87 30.42 1.91
CA ARG A 171 -1.85 29.76 1.03
C ARG A 171 -1.23 29.34 -0.30
N ASP A 172 -0.43 30.20 -0.92
CA ASP A 172 0.12 29.94 -2.24
C ASP A 172 1.22 28.88 -2.20
N GLU A 173 2.01 28.81 -1.12
CA GLU A 173 2.99 27.75 -0.86
C GLU A 173 2.31 26.39 -0.74
N MET A 174 1.19 26.32 -0.01
CA MET A 174 0.40 25.10 0.08
C MET A 174 -0.14 24.68 -1.29
N LEU A 175 -0.70 25.61 -2.05
CA LEU A 175 -1.20 25.34 -3.41
C LEU A 175 -0.09 24.84 -4.34
N ASN A 176 1.12 25.38 -4.23
CA ASN A 176 2.28 24.91 -5.01
C ASN A 176 2.64 23.46 -4.69
N ILE A 177 2.64 23.07 -3.41
CA ILE A 177 2.92 21.70 -2.98
C ILE A 177 1.84 20.74 -3.51
N PHE A 178 0.56 21.07 -3.36
CA PHE A 178 -0.54 20.24 -3.86
C PHE A 178 -0.51 20.10 -5.38
N SER A 179 -0.29 21.22 -6.10
CA SER A 179 -0.15 21.21 -7.56
C SER A 179 1.05 20.38 -7.99
N GLY A 180 2.17 20.42 -7.24
CA GLY A 180 3.34 19.59 -7.51
C GLY A 180 3.07 18.10 -7.38
N PHE A 181 2.31 17.70 -6.36
CA PHE A 181 1.90 16.30 -6.22
C PHE A 181 0.98 15.86 -7.36
N GLU A 182 0.04 16.71 -7.76
CA GLU A 182 -0.85 16.46 -8.90
C GLU A 182 -0.08 16.34 -10.21
N LEU A 183 0.86 17.25 -10.47
CA LEU A 183 1.70 17.23 -11.67
C LEU A 183 2.64 16.02 -11.69
N ALA A 184 3.21 15.64 -10.54
CA ALA A 184 4.06 14.45 -10.44
C ALA A 184 3.27 13.14 -10.66
N ARG A 185 1.98 13.12 -10.31
CA ARG A 185 1.08 11.97 -10.56
C ARG A 185 0.44 12.01 -11.94
N GLY A 186 0.23 13.20 -12.49
CA GLY A 186 -0.43 13.47 -13.75
C GLY A 186 0.44 13.10 -14.95
N LYS A 187 -0.15 12.43 -15.96
CA LYS A 187 0.55 11.99 -17.17
C LYS A 187 0.57 13.03 -18.30
N LEU A 188 -0.07 14.18 -18.10
CA LEU A 188 -0.28 15.15 -19.17
C LEU A 188 1.06 15.73 -19.64
N ILE A 189 2.01 15.95 -18.73
CA ILE A 189 3.33 16.51 -19.03
C ILE A 189 4.39 15.68 -18.33
N LYS A 190 5.40 15.24 -19.10
CA LYS A 190 6.53 14.44 -18.66
C LYS A 190 7.82 15.20 -18.86
N THR A 191 8.84 14.87 -18.07
CA THR A 191 10.22 15.31 -18.34
C THR A 191 10.61 14.92 -19.78
N GLY A 192 11.16 15.89 -20.52
CA GLY A 192 11.51 15.76 -21.93
C GLY A 192 10.46 16.30 -22.90
N ASP A 193 9.22 16.58 -22.46
CA ASP A 193 8.22 17.22 -23.31
C ASP A 193 8.64 18.66 -23.67
N TYR A 194 8.42 19.07 -24.91
CA TYR A 194 8.51 20.48 -25.30
C TYR A 194 7.17 21.15 -25.03
N VAL A 195 7.16 22.19 -24.20
CA VAL A 195 5.95 22.88 -23.76
C VAL A 195 6.02 24.37 -24.11
N LYS A 196 4.87 24.94 -24.42
CA LYS A 196 4.67 26.38 -24.57
C LYS A 196 3.53 26.84 -23.68
N LEU A 197 3.84 27.79 -22.81
CA LEU A 197 2.89 28.44 -21.91
C LEU A 197 2.21 29.60 -22.64
N GLU A 198 0.96 29.88 -22.26
CA GLU A 198 0.21 31.05 -22.73
C GLU A 198 0.94 32.38 -22.46
N SER A 199 1.72 32.44 -21.37
CA SER A 199 2.55 33.60 -21.02
C SER A 199 3.77 33.81 -21.92
N GLY A 200 4.04 32.90 -22.86
CA GLY A 200 5.06 33.03 -23.89
C GLY A 200 6.37 32.30 -23.59
N GLU A 201 6.56 31.75 -22.39
CA GLU A 201 7.69 30.89 -22.09
C GLU A 201 7.55 29.54 -22.79
N GLU A 202 8.62 29.09 -23.44
CA GLU A 202 8.67 27.81 -24.14
C GLU A 202 10.02 27.11 -23.95
N GLY A 203 10.02 25.78 -24.01
CA GLY A 203 11.22 24.97 -23.83
C GLY A 203 10.92 23.53 -23.48
N TYR A 204 11.96 22.77 -23.19
CA TYR A 204 11.86 21.38 -22.75
C TYR A 204 11.70 21.29 -21.23
N VAL A 205 10.76 20.48 -20.76
CA VAL A 205 10.62 20.19 -19.33
C VAL A 205 11.84 19.39 -18.88
N SER A 206 12.70 19.98 -18.05
CA SER A 206 13.91 19.34 -17.55
C SER A 206 13.68 18.62 -16.22
N ASP A 207 12.81 19.16 -15.36
CA ASP A 207 12.47 18.56 -14.08
C ASP A 207 11.11 19.03 -13.56
N ILE A 208 10.45 18.21 -12.75
CA ILE A 208 9.18 18.52 -12.08
C ILE A 208 9.40 18.32 -10.58
N THR A 209 9.59 19.41 -9.85
CA THR A 209 9.80 19.39 -8.40
C THR A 209 8.47 19.57 -7.65
N LEU A 210 8.49 19.39 -6.33
CA LEU A 210 7.32 19.62 -5.49
C LEU A 210 6.79 21.07 -5.55
N ARG A 211 7.63 22.05 -5.89
CA ARG A 211 7.28 23.48 -5.84
C ARG A 211 7.21 24.16 -7.20
N ASN A 212 7.99 23.69 -8.18
CA ASN A 212 8.09 24.28 -9.50
C ASN A 212 8.39 23.23 -10.58
N ILE A 213 8.04 23.59 -11.81
CA ILE A 213 8.52 22.93 -13.03
C ILE A 213 9.71 23.71 -13.55
N GLN A 214 10.76 23.00 -13.93
CA GLN A 214 11.93 23.55 -14.60
C GLN A 214 11.77 23.36 -16.11
N ILE A 215 11.78 24.46 -16.85
CA ILE A 215 11.70 24.47 -18.31
C ILE A 215 13.03 25.02 -18.84
N LYS A 216 13.75 24.19 -19.60
CA LYS A 216 14.98 24.57 -20.27
C LYS A 216 14.65 25.16 -21.65
N ALA A 217 14.81 26.47 -21.79
CA ALA A 217 14.51 27.17 -23.03
C ALA A 217 15.61 26.94 -24.10
N PRO A 218 15.34 27.24 -25.39
CA PRO A 218 16.30 27.01 -26.47
C PRO A 218 17.63 27.77 -26.33
N ASP A 219 17.62 28.89 -25.61
CA ASP A 219 18.78 29.72 -25.26
C ASP A 219 19.50 29.26 -23.97
N ASP A 220 19.28 28.01 -23.56
CA ASP A 220 19.93 27.32 -22.42
C ASP A 220 19.57 27.87 -21.02
N ARG A 221 18.70 28.89 -20.92
CA ARG A 221 18.18 29.37 -19.62
C ARG A 221 17.18 28.40 -19.01
N ILE A 222 17.19 28.31 -17.68
CA ILE A 222 16.23 27.53 -16.89
C ILE A 222 15.15 28.47 -16.38
N ILE A 223 13.91 28.22 -16.81
CA ILE A 223 12.71 28.95 -16.39
C ILE A 223 12.04 28.12 -15.29
N LEU A 224 11.94 28.69 -14.09
CA LEU A 224 11.28 28.07 -12.95
C LEU A 224 9.84 28.57 -12.86
N VAL A 225 8.88 27.69 -13.17
CA VAL A 225 7.46 28.03 -13.11
C VAL A 225 6.84 27.42 -11.87
N PRO A 226 6.29 28.21 -10.93
CA PRO A 226 5.60 27.67 -9.76
C PRO A 226 4.47 26.75 -10.16
N ASN A 227 4.33 25.60 -9.48
CA ASN A 227 3.36 24.58 -9.85
C ASN A 227 1.92 25.12 -9.87
N SER A 228 1.56 25.97 -8.92
CA SER A 228 0.22 26.59 -8.87
C SER A 228 -0.06 27.61 -9.98
N LYS A 229 0.98 28.22 -10.56
CA LYS A 229 0.85 29.08 -11.74
C LYS A 229 0.74 28.23 -13.00
N PHE A 230 1.55 27.17 -13.07
CA PHE A 230 1.57 26.24 -14.19
C PHE A 230 0.21 25.56 -14.40
N THR A 231 -0.40 25.05 -13.33
CA THR A 231 -1.72 24.37 -13.41
C THR A 231 -2.88 25.31 -13.75
N LYS A 232 -2.71 26.63 -13.57
CA LYS A 232 -3.72 27.64 -13.89
C LYS A 232 -3.58 28.24 -15.30
N THR A 233 -2.49 27.92 -15.99
CA THR A 233 -2.18 28.49 -17.32
C THR A 233 -2.46 27.44 -18.40
N THR A 234 -2.87 27.87 -19.58
CA THR A 234 -2.97 26.96 -20.74
C THR A 234 -1.58 26.52 -21.17
N VAL A 235 -1.36 25.20 -21.30
CA VAL A 235 -0.08 24.63 -21.73
C VAL A 235 -0.27 23.83 -23.02
N THR A 236 0.51 24.16 -24.05
CA THR A 236 0.57 23.40 -25.29
C THR A 236 1.79 22.50 -25.27
N THR A 237 1.59 21.19 -25.40
CA THR A 237 2.68 20.21 -25.44
C THR A 237 2.91 19.72 -26.86
N TYR A 238 4.14 19.86 -27.36
CA TYR A 238 4.54 19.41 -28.69
C TYR A 238 5.24 18.05 -28.57
N ARG A 239 4.60 17.01 -29.11
CA ARG A 239 5.17 15.65 -29.19
C ARG A 239 5.21 15.23 -30.65
N LYS A 240 6.20 14.42 -31.03
CA LYS A 240 6.20 13.79 -32.35
C LYS A 240 4.91 12.97 -32.52
N PRO A 241 4.17 13.14 -33.63
CA PRO A 241 3.01 12.29 -33.91
C PRO A 241 3.49 10.85 -34.06
N LEU A 242 2.85 9.93 -33.35
CA LEU A 242 3.10 8.51 -33.53
C LEU A 242 2.47 8.03 -34.83
N LYS A 243 3.04 6.97 -35.41
CA LYS A 243 2.44 6.27 -36.54
C LYS A 243 1.06 5.79 -36.12
N LYS A 244 0.03 6.20 -36.86
CA LYS A 244 -1.33 5.68 -36.70
C LYS A 244 -1.42 4.32 -37.37
N ALA A 245 -2.10 3.40 -36.71
CA ALA A 245 -2.34 2.05 -37.19
C ALA A 245 -3.25 2.10 -38.43
N THR A 246 -3.01 1.22 -39.39
CA THR A 246 -3.89 1.06 -40.57
C THR A 246 -5.29 0.61 -40.18
N GLN A 247 -5.41 -0.19 -39.11
CA GLN A 247 -6.65 -0.55 -38.44
C GLN A 247 -6.50 -0.39 -36.92
N PRO A 248 -7.52 0.11 -36.20
CA PRO A 248 -7.43 0.27 -34.76
C PRO A 248 -7.49 -1.07 -34.03
N PHE A 249 -6.77 -1.17 -32.90
CA PHE A 249 -6.92 -2.30 -32.00
C PHE A 249 -8.15 -2.12 -31.12
N ARG A 250 -9.02 -3.14 -31.07
CA ARG A 250 -10.18 -3.17 -30.19
C ARG A 250 -9.95 -4.17 -29.08
N PHE A 251 -10.07 -3.72 -27.84
CA PHE A 251 -9.95 -4.59 -26.69
C PHE A 251 -11.26 -5.32 -26.42
N TYR A 252 -11.16 -6.62 -26.19
CA TYR A 252 -12.23 -7.51 -25.76
C TYR A 252 -11.85 -8.07 -24.39
N THR A 253 -12.87 -8.49 -23.64
CA THR A 253 -12.68 -9.21 -22.39
C THR A 253 -13.44 -10.53 -22.45
N ARG A 254 -12.99 -11.49 -21.65
CA ARG A 254 -13.59 -12.82 -21.56
C ARG A 254 -14.17 -12.99 -20.16
N LEU A 255 -15.41 -13.46 -20.10
CA LEU A 255 -15.95 -14.07 -18.89
C LEU A 255 -16.04 -15.58 -19.11
N TYR A 256 -15.84 -16.36 -18.06
CA TYR A 256 -16.07 -17.79 -18.11
C TYR A 256 -16.97 -18.24 -16.96
N MET A 257 -17.76 -19.27 -17.23
CA MET A 257 -18.63 -19.92 -16.26
C MET A 257 -18.27 -21.40 -16.15
N LYS A 258 -18.39 -21.93 -14.94
CA LYS A 258 -18.17 -23.35 -14.64
C LYS A 258 -19.46 -24.11 -14.89
N GLU A 259 -19.44 -25.03 -15.84
CA GLU A 259 -20.53 -25.97 -16.11
C GLU A 259 -20.14 -27.36 -15.56
N LEU A 260 -20.94 -27.87 -14.63
CA LEU A 260 -20.72 -29.21 -14.06
C LEU A 260 -21.17 -30.27 -15.06
N THR A 261 -20.26 -31.14 -15.51
CA THR A 261 -20.60 -32.18 -16.50
C THR A 261 -21.30 -33.39 -15.88
N GLY A 262 -21.17 -33.57 -14.56
CA GLY A 262 -21.63 -34.78 -13.85
C GLY A 262 -20.71 -35.99 -14.03
N LEU A 263 -19.72 -35.93 -14.91
CA LEU A 263 -18.74 -37.00 -15.11
C LEU A 263 -17.71 -36.99 -13.97
N LYS A 264 -17.35 -38.18 -13.50
CA LYS A 264 -16.32 -38.37 -12.47
C LYS A 264 -15.46 -39.59 -12.75
N ALA A 265 -14.19 -39.55 -12.34
CA ALA A 265 -13.28 -40.68 -12.40
C ALA A 265 -12.74 -41.03 -11.00
N GLY A 266 -12.92 -42.27 -10.59
CA GLY A 266 -12.37 -42.80 -9.33
C GLY A 266 -10.96 -43.35 -9.47
N ASN A 267 -10.46 -43.59 -10.68
CA ASN A 267 -9.12 -44.13 -10.92
C ASN A 267 -8.55 -43.63 -12.27
N LEU A 268 -7.27 -43.93 -12.52
CA LEU A 268 -6.57 -43.48 -13.72
C LEU A 268 -7.14 -44.07 -15.02
N SER A 269 -7.64 -45.30 -14.99
CA SER A 269 -8.26 -45.94 -16.17
C SER A 269 -9.58 -45.27 -16.55
N GLU A 270 -10.42 -44.95 -15.56
CA GLU A 270 -11.64 -44.17 -15.75
C GLU A 270 -11.33 -42.75 -16.23
N LEU A 271 -10.30 -42.10 -15.65
CA LEU A 271 -9.86 -40.77 -16.04
C LEU A 271 -9.50 -40.74 -17.53
N VAL A 272 -8.66 -41.69 -17.99
CA VAL A 272 -8.27 -41.82 -19.40
C VAL A 272 -9.47 -42.15 -20.28
N SER A 273 -10.35 -43.05 -19.85
CA SER A 273 -11.54 -43.40 -20.63
C SER A 273 -12.43 -42.20 -20.87
N ILE A 274 -12.68 -41.39 -19.84
CA ILE A 274 -13.54 -40.20 -19.94
C ILE A 274 -12.82 -39.08 -20.71
N LEU A 275 -11.50 -38.90 -20.52
CA LEU A 275 -10.72 -37.87 -21.22
C LEU A 275 -10.78 -37.97 -22.75
N LYS A 276 -10.94 -39.19 -23.29
CA LYS A 276 -11.07 -39.42 -24.73
C LYS A 276 -12.31 -38.74 -25.32
N ASP A 277 -13.40 -38.71 -24.57
CA ASP A 277 -14.73 -38.31 -25.07
C ASP A 277 -15.18 -36.91 -24.63
N VAL A 278 -14.55 -36.32 -23.61
CA VAL A 278 -14.91 -34.97 -23.13
C VAL A 278 -14.60 -33.87 -24.15
N PRO A 279 -15.34 -32.76 -24.17
CA PRO A 279 -15.03 -31.62 -25.03
C PRO A 279 -13.75 -30.89 -24.58
N ASP A 280 -13.06 -30.22 -25.51
CA ASP A 280 -11.83 -29.45 -25.23
C ASP A 280 -11.99 -28.45 -24.09
N SER A 281 -13.18 -27.85 -23.96
CA SER A 281 -13.52 -26.93 -22.86
C SER A 281 -13.36 -27.52 -21.46
N VAL A 282 -13.36 -28.84 -21.30
CA VAL A 282 -13.09 -29.52 -20.03
C VAL A 282 -11.59 -29.58 -19.76
N VAL A 283 -10.80 -30.01 -20.76
CA VAL A 283 -9.34 -30.03 -20.65
C VAL A 283 -8.79 -28.62 -20.42
N TYR A 284 -9.34 -27.63 -21.13
CA TYR A 284 -9.01 -26.23 -20.96
C TYR A 284 -9.28 -25.73 -19.53
N TYR A 285 -10.42 -26.12 -18.94
CA TYR A 285 -10.75 -25.75 -17.57
C TYR A 285 -9.70 -26.27 -16.57
N HIS A 286 -9.37 -27.56 -16.66
CA HIS A 286 -8.44 -28.22 -15.73
C HIS A 286 -6.95 -27.92 -15.97
N THR A 287 -6.62 -27.12 -16.99
CA THR A 287 -5.24 -26.73 -17.33
C THR A 287 -5.09 -25.21 -17.31
N HIS A 288 -5.70 -24.53 -18.28
CA HIS A 288 -5.51 -23.10 -18.52
C HIS A 288 -6.27 -22.23 -17.50
N ASN A 289 -7.56 -22.52 -17.24
CA ASN A 289 -8.29 -21.78 -16.20
C ASN A 289 -7.74 -22.09 -14.80
N PHE A 290 -7.27 -23.32 -14.56
CA PHE A 290 -6.59 -23.66 -13.32
C PHE A 290 -5.40 -22.72 -13.07
N MET A 291 -4.52 -22.52 -14.05
CA MET A 291 -3.42 -21.55 -13.96
C MET A 291 -3.91 -20.11 -13.75
N GLU A 292 -5.03 -19.72 -14.37
CA GLU A 292 -5.63 -18.39 -14.22
C GLU A 292 -6.19 -18.13 -12.82
N GLU A 293 -6.84 -19.11 -12.19
CA GLU A 293 -7.43 -18.97 -10.86
C GLU A 293 -6.38 -18.75 -9.76
N TYR A 294 -5.14 -19.23 -9.95
CA TYR A 294 -4.08 -19.14 -8.95
C TYR A 294 -3.01 -18.07 -9.24
N GLN A 295 -3.27 -17.09 -10.13
CA GLN A 295 -2.31 -16.06 -10.59
C GLN A 295 -1.57 -15.21 -9.53
N TYR A 296 -1.90 -15.33 -8.26
CA TYR A 296 -1.20 -14.66 -7.16
C TYR A 296 0.05 -15.42 -6.66
N LEU A 297 0.17 -16.71 -7.00
CA LEU A 297 1.28 -17.58 -6.63
C LEU A 297 1.55 -18.47 -7.84
N THR A 298 2.76 -18.51 -8.40
CA THR A 298 3.10 -19.45 -9.48
C THR A 298 2.76 -20.86 -9.01
N PRO A 299 1.64 -21.48 -9.45
CA PRO A 299 1.17 -22.68 -8.79
C PRO A 299 2.04 -23.82 -9.29
N GLN A 300 2.83 -24.39 -8.39
CA GLN A 300 3.29 -25.76 -8.55
C GLN A 300 2.25 -26.64 -7.85
N PRO A 301 1.54 -27.52 -8.57
CA PRO A 301 1.73 -27.93 -9.97
C PRO A 301 0.94 -27.12 -11.03
N ALA A 302 1.30 -27.28 -12.31
CA ALA A 302 0.81 -26.45 -13.42
C ALA A 302 -0.60 -26.81 -13.96
N ASN A 303 -1.23 -27.88 -13.47
CA ASN A 303 -2.58 -28.32 -13.88
C ASN A 303 -3.25 -29.17 -12.80
N GLU A 304 -4.59 -29.24 -12.83
CA GLU A 304 -5.38 -29.95 -11.81
C GLU A 304 -5.22 -31.48 -11.89
N PHE A 305 -4.92 -32.02 -13.07
CA PHE A 305 -4.67 -33.46 -13.22
C PHE A 305 -3.47 -33.90 -12.37
N ALA A 306 -2.37 -33.15 -12.39
CA ALA A 306 -1.20 -33.41 -11.55
C ALA A 306 -1.54 -33.35 -10.05
N VAL A 307 -2.32 -32.34 -9.62
CA VAL A 307 -2.78 -32.23 -8.22
C VAL A 307 -3.54 -33.48 -7.80
N TRP A 308 -4.55 -33.89 -8.57
CA TRP A 308 -5.39 -35.02 -8.21
C TRP A 308 -4.61 -36.34 -8.17
N VAL A 309 -3.72 -36.56 -9.14
CA VAL A 309 -2.89 -37.75 -9.17
C VAL A 309 -1.93 -37.81 -7.98
N GLY A 310 -1.33 -36.68 -7.59
CA GLY A 310 -0.44 -36.61 -6.43
C GLY A 310 -1.20 -36.79 -5.11
N ASP A 311 -2.25 -35.98 -4.90
CA ASP A 311 -2.91 -35.85 -3.60
C ASP A 311 -3.97 -36.92 -3.32
N VAL A 312 -4.60 -37.48 -4.36
CA VAL A 312 -5.69 -38.45 -4.22
C VAL A 312 -5.25 -39.85 -4.59
N ILE A 313 -4.63 -40.02 -5.77
CA ILE A 313 -4.15 -41.34 -6.19
C ILE A 313 -2.84 -41.71 -5.47
N GLY A 314 -2.09 -40.72 -4.99
CA GLY A 314 -0.83 -40.93 -4.27
C GLY A 314 0.31 -41.33 -5.20
N ASP A 315 0.26 -40.99 -6.49
CA ASP A 315 1.33 -41.26 -7.45
C ASP A 315 2.13 -39.99 -7.75
N GLU A 316 3.10 -39.69 -6.89
CA GLU A 316 3.95 -38.50 -6.99
C GLU A 316 4.76 -38.47 -8.29
N ILE A 317 5.17 -39.63 -8.82
CA ILE A 317 5.98 -39.71 -10.04
C ILE A 317 5.13 -39.33 -11.26
N LEU A 318 3.91 -39.87 -11.35
CA LEU A 318 3.00 -39.49 -12.43
C LEU A 318 2.56 -38.03 -12.28
N ALA A 319 2.31 -37.57 -11.06
CA ALA A 319 1.98 -36.17 -10.79
C ALA A 319 3.08 -35.22 -11.28
N GLU A 320 4.35 -35.54 -11.02
CA GLU A 320 5.50 -34.78 -11.52
C GLU A 320 5.56 -34.77 -13.05
N LYS A 321 5.41 -35.94 -13.69
CA LYS A 321 5.36 -36.05 -15.16
C LYS A 321 4.24 -35.21 -15.77
N LEU A 322 3.05 -35.22 -15.16
CA LEU A 322 1.91 -34.42 -15.60
C LEU A 322 2.12 -32.92 -15.37
N SER A 323 2.80 -32.53 -14.28
CA SER A 323 3.12 -31.12 -14.01
C SER A 323 4.18 -30.56 -14.96
N ASN A 324 5.03 -31.42 -15.54
CA ASN A 324 6.07 -31.02 -16.50
C ASN A 324 5.56 -30.84 -17.94
N ILE A 325 4.26 -31.05 -18.20
CA ILE A 325 3.67 -30.77 -19.50
C ILE A 325 3.50 -29.25 -19.64
N ASP A 326 4.24 -28.63 -20.56
CA ASP A 326 4.03 -27.22 -20.91
C ASP A 326 2.70 -27.07 -21.67
N THR A 327 1.69 -26.53 -20.99
CA THR A 327 0.35 -26.42 -21.58
C THR A 327 0.25 -25.39 -22.71
N PHE A 328 1.19 -24.44 -22.80
CA PHE A 328 1.17 -23.34 -23.77
C PHE A 328 2.00 -23.61 -25.04
N GLU A 329 2.77 -24.71 -25.08
CA GLU A 329 3.48 -25.15 -26.30
C GLU A 329 2.52 -25.73 -27.36
N PHE A 330 1.35 -26.21 -26.94
CA PHE A 330 0.39 -26.86 -27.83
C PHE A 330 -0.44 -25.85 -28.62
N SER A 331 -0.67 -26.13 -29.91
CA SER A 331 -1.46 -25.25 -30.79
C SER A 331 -2.96 -25.49 -30.65
N THR A 332 -3.35 -26.64 -30.09
CA THR A 332 -4.74 -27.00 -29.80
C THR A 332 -4.88 -27.73 -28.47
N ILE A 333 -6.06 -27.62 -27.86
CA ILE A 333 -6.38 -28.35 -26.62
C ILE A 333 -6.50 -29.86 -26.86
N GLY A 334 -6.87 -30.28 -28.08
CA GLY A 334 -6.83 -31.68 -28.48
C GLY A 334 -5.43 -32.29 -28.40
N GLU A 335 -4.40 -31.60 -28.88
CA GLU A 335 -3.01 -32.07 -28.77
C GLU A 335 -2.56 -32.20 -27.31
N LEU A 336 -2.90 -31.22 -26.47
CA LEU A 336 -2.60 -31.26 -25.04
C LEU A 336 -3.29 -32.46 -24.36
N ARG A 337 -4.56 -32.71 -24.69
CA ARG A 337 -5.33 -33.86 -24.20
C ARG A 337 -4.66 -35.18 -24.55
N GLU A 338 -4.27 -35.37 -25.82
CA GLU A 338 -3.58 -36.58 -26.26
C GLU A 338 -2.25 -36.76 -25.52
N ARG A 339 -1.52 -35.67 -25.26
CA ARG A 339 -0.28 -35.73 -24.47
C ARG A 339 -0.55 -36.19 -23.03
N ILE A 340 -1.57 -35.64 -22.37
CA ILE A 340 -1.96 -36.04 -21.01
C ILE A 340 -2.34 -37.53 -20.97
N ILE A 341 -3.16 -37.97 -21.92
CA ILE A 341 -3.57 -39.38 -22.05
C ILE A 341 -2.36 -40.29 -22.25
N ALA A 342 -1.42 -39.91 -23.12
CA ALA A 342 -0.20 -40.67 -23.37
C ALA A 342 0.65 -40.85 -22.10
N VAL A 343 0.86 -39.76 -21.34
CA VAL A 343 1.65 -39.79 -20.09
C VAL A 343 1.00 -40.72 -19.04
N ILE A 344 -0.33 -40.71 -18.91
CA ILE A 344 -1.03 -41.61 -17.98
C ILE A 344 -0.94 -43.07 -18.45
N ASN A 345 -1.13 -43.33 -19.75
CA ASN A 345 -1.07 -44.69 -20.29
C ASN A 345 0.33 -45.31 -20.17
N GLU A 346 1.39 -44.53 -20.36
CA GLU A 346 2.77 -44.98 -20.15
C GLU A 346 2.99 -45.51 -18.72
N GLU A 347 2.37 -44.87 -17.71
CA GLU A 347 2.46 -45.32 -16.31
C GLU A 347 1.55 -46.52 -16.02
N LEU A 348 0.38 -46.60 -16.66
CA LEU A 348 -0.52 -47.77 -16.54
C LEU A 348 0.10 -49.05 -17.08
N LEU A 349 1.04 -48.97 -18.03
CA LEU A 349 1.73 -50.12 -18.60
C LEU A 349 2.86 -50.65 -17.70
N THR A 350 3.42 -49.82 -16.83
CA THR A 350 4.57 -50.17 -16.00
C THR A 350 4.20 -50.68 -14.61
N ARG A 351 2.96 -50.46 -14.14
CA ARG A 351 2.49 -50.82 -12.80
C ARG A 351 1.07 -51.37 -12.81
N GLU A 352 0.83 -52.45 -12.05
CA GLU A 352 -0.54 -52.92 -11.78
C GLU A 352 -1.28 -51.88 -10.93
N ASN A 353 -2.25 -51.20 -11.55
CA ASN A 353 -2.87 -50.02 -10.95
C ASN A 353 -4.23 -50.35 -10.29
N GLY A 354 -4.19 -50.71 -9.01
CA GLY A 354 -5.38 -50.96 -8.19
C GLY A 354 -5.82 -49.78 -7.30
N ARG A 355 -5.15 -48.61 -7.41
CA ARG A 355 -5.45 -47.46 -6.55
C ARG A 355 -6.71 -46.75 -7.02
N THR A 356 -7.59 -46.48 -6.08
CA THR A 356 -8.87 -45.82 -6.31
C THR A 356 -9.01 -44.66 -5.33
N ALA A 357 -9.63 -43.58 -5.78
CA ALA A 357 -10.00 -42.46 -4.95
C ALA A 357 -11.04 -42.88 -3.91
N ALA A 358 -10.93 -42.35 -2.70
CA ALA A 358 -11.98 -42.47 -1.70
C ALA A 358 -13.26 -41.78 -2.20
N GLU A 359 -14.41 -42.23 -1.71
CA GLU A 359 -15.71 -41.62 -2.01
C GLU A 359 -15.71 -40.11 -1.67
N GLY A 360 -16.12 -39.28 -2.62
CA GLY A 360 -16.10 -37.81 -2.51
C GLY A 360 -14.76 -37.17 -2.90
N ARG A 361 -13.77 -37.96 -3.32
CA ARG A 361 -12.46 -37.48 -3.79
C ARG A 361 -12.20 -37.82 -5.26
N GLU A 362 -13.21 -38.31 -5.98
CA GLU A 362 -13.11 -38.59 -7.42
C GLU A 362 -12.73 -37.32 -8.22
N PHE A 363 -12.08 -37.50 -9.36
CA PHE A 363 -11.82 -36.39 -10.27
C PHE A 363 -13.13 -35.94 -10.90
N HIS A 364 -13.52 -34.69 -10.74
CA HIS A 364 -14.74 -34.15 -11.31
C HIS A 364 -14.43 -33.37 -12.59
N PHE A 365 -15.02 -33.79 -13.71
CA PHE A 365 -14.84 -33.07 -14.96
C PHE A 365 -15.74 -31.84 -14.99
N ILE A 366 -15.13 -30.66 -15.09
CA ILE A 366 -15.80 -29.37 -15.14
C ILE A 366 -15.49 -28.73 -16.50
N LYS A 367 -16.49 -28.12 -17.10
CA LYS A 367 -16.40 -27.49 -18.41
C LYS A 367 -16.34 -25.97 -18.28
N SER A 368 -15.43 -25.33 -19.00
CA SER A 368 -15.40 -23.87 -19.14
C SER A 368 -16.31 -23.39 -20.27
N VAL A 369 -17.27 -22.53 -19.96
CA VAL A 369 -18.11 -21.86 -20.96
C VAL A 369 -17.69 -20.40 -21.05
N ASN A 370 -17.05 -20.01 -22.16
CA ASN A 370 -16.50 -18.66 -22.36
C ASN A 370 -17.52 -17.75 -23.07
N VAL A 371 -17.61 -16.51 -22.62
CA VAL A 371 -18.40 -15.43 -23.23
C VAL A 371 -17.46 -14.26 -23.50
N ILE A 372 -17.34 -13.88 -24.78
CA ILE A 372 -16.48 -12.76 -25.22
C ILE A 372 -17.33 -11.49 -25.27
N LEU A 373 -16.84 -10.43 -24.62
CA LEU A 373 -17.51 -9.15 -24.54
C LEU A 373 -16.64 -8.04 -25.14
N PRO A 374 -17.17 -7.18 -26.02
CA PRO A 374 -16.45 -6.01 -26.49
C PRO A 374 -16.28 -5.01 -25.35
N THR A 375 -15.10 -4.40 -25.24
CA THR A 375 -14.87 -3.25 -24.35
C THR A 375 -15.06 -1.94 -25.12
N PRO A 376 -15.31 -0.80 -24.45
CA PRO A 376 -15.35 0.50 -25.11
C PRO A 376 -13.96 0.99 -25.53
N TYR A 377 -12.89 0.25 -25.23
CA TYR A 377 -11.53 0.72 -25.43
C TYR A 377 -10.98 0.37 -26.80
N VAL A 378 -10.46 1.38 -27.49
CA VAL A 378 -9.89 1.29 -28.82
C VAL A 378 -8.58 2.08 -28.86
N ALA A 379 -7.56 1.55 -29.53
CA ALA A 379 -6.27 2.21 -29.70
C ALA A 379 -5.89 2.34 -31.17
N HIS A 380 -5.43 3.53 -31.57
CA HIS A 380 -5.01 3.84 -32.94
C HIS A 380 -3.50 4.02 -33.08
N ASP A 381 -2.77 4.08 -31.96
CA ASP A 381 -1.31 4.13 -31.94
C ASP A 381 -0.78 3.51 -30.64
N LEU A 382 0.54 3.39 -30.53
CA LEU A 382 1.19 2.79 -29.36
C LEU A 382 0.93 3.56 -28.05
N ARG A 383 0.69 4.87 -28.09
CA ARG A 383 0.41 5.66 -26.88
C ARG A 383 -1.00 5.39 -26.37
N GLU A 384 -1.99 5.46 -27.27
CA GLU A 384 -3.38 5.11 -26.95
C GLU A 384 -3.43 3.66 -26.45
N PHE A 385 -2.68 2.75 -27.07
CA PHE A 385 -2.59 1.35 -26.64
C PHE A 385 -2.11 1.22 -25.20
N VAL A 386 -1.02 1.90 -24.83
CA VAL A 386 -0.50 1.90 -23.45
C VAL A 386 -1.46 2.56 -22.45
N GLU A 387 -2.19 3.60 -22.86
CA GLU A 387 -3.20 4.22 -22.01
C GLU A 387 -4.40 3.30 -21.74
N VAL A 388 -4.83 2.56 -22.75
CA VAL A 388 -5.89 1.56 -22.64
C VAL A 388 -5.43 0.34 -21.84
N LEU A 389 -4.23 -0.17 -22.11
CA LEU A 389 -3.69 -1.38 -21.46
C LEU A 389 -3.61 -1.24 -19.93
N ARG A 390 -3.49 0.00 -19.43
CA ARG A 390 -3.52 0.32 -17.99
C ARG A 390 -4.90 0.29 -17.35
N LYS A 391 -5.97 0.22 -18.15
CA LYS A 391 -7.37 0.29 -17.71
C LYS A 391 -8.12 -1.02 -17.90
N VAL A 392 -7.71 -1.83 -18.87
CA VAL A 392 -8.36 -3.12 -19.16
C VAL A 392 -8.15 -4.14 -18.05
N SER A 393 -9.10 -5.05 -17.88
CA SER A 393 -9.00 -6.12 -16.88
C SER A 393 -7.88 -7.09 -17.21
N ILE A 394 -7.48 -7.88 -16.22
CA ILE A 394 -6.54 -8.99 -16.43
C ILE A 394 -7.12 -10.03 -17.40
N ASP A 395 -8.45 -10.24 -17.42
CA ASP A 395 -9.10 -11.17 -18.36
C ASP A 395 -9.00 -10.69 -19.81
N SER A 396 -9.03 -9.36 -20.04
CA SER A 396 -8.79 -8.79 -21.36
C SER A 396 -7.35 -9.02 -21.81
N LEU A 397 -6.38 -8.85 -20.90
CA LEU A 397 -4.99 -9.15 -21.19
C LEU A 397 -4.80 -10.64 -21.49
N TYR A 398 -5.42 -11.51 -20.70
CA TYR A 398 -5.35 -12.95 -20.88
C TYR A 398 -5.94 -13.38 -22.21
N PHE A 399 -7.12 -12.85 -22.56
CA PHE A 399 -7.80 -13.11 -23.83
C PHE A 399 -6.92 -12.77 -25.03
N HIS A 400 -6.24 -11.61 -25.00
CA HIS A 400 -5.46 -11.11 -26.13
C HIS A 400 -4.02 -11.59 -26.22
N ILE A 401 -3.41 -11.99 -25.09
CA ILE A 401 -2.04 -12.52 -25.09
C ILE A 401 -2.07 -14.05 -25.21
N PHE A 402 -2.88 -14.72 -24.40
CA PHE A 402 -2.75 -16.16 -24.17
C PHE A 402 -3.79 -16.94 -24.95
N GLU A 403 -5.08 -16.68 -24.71
CA GLU A 403 -6.15 -17.42 -25.40
C GLU A 403 -6.10 -17.20 -26.92
N SER A 404 -5.64 -16.04 -27.36
CA SER A 404 -5.36 -15.76 -28.77
C SER A 404 -4.41 -16.77 -29.42
N ARG A 405 -3.41 -17.32 -28.70
CA ARG A 405 -2.46 -18.27 -29.28
C ARG A 405 -3.15 -19.57 -29.70
N LEU A 406 -4.06 -20.05 -28.84
CA LEU A 406 -4.92 -21.21 -29.12
C LEU A 406 -5.97 -20.87 -30.18
N ARG A 407 -6.63 -19.72 -30.06
CA ARG A 407 -7.70 -19.28 -30.98
C ARG A 407 -7.22 -19.02 -32.39
N LEU A 408 -6.00 -18.50 -32.56
CA LEU A 408 -5.42 -18.17 -33.87
C LEU A 408 -4.70 -19.37 -34.51
N HIS A 409 -4.44 -20.44 -33.76
CA HIS A 409 -3.70 -21.63 -34.23
C HIS A 409 -2.33 -21.32 -34.86
N LYS A 410 -1.68 -20.24 -34.41
CA LYS A 410 -0.42 -19.73 -34.97
C LYS A 410 0.66 -19.52 -33.92
N GLY A 411 0.38 -19.78 -32.64
CA GLY A 411 1.30 -19.52 -31.53
C GLY A 411 1.59 -18.04 -31.25
N VAL A 412 1.03 -17.11 -32.03
CA VAL A 412 1.17 -15.66 -31.87
C VAL A 412 -0.04 -15.07 -31.15
N ASN A 413 0.18 -13.93 -30.50
CA ASN A 413 -0.86 -13.22 -29.76
C ASN A 413 -1.44 -12.03 -30.54
N ASP A 414 -2.63 -11.57 -30.15
CA ASP A 414 -3.33 -10.48 -30.86
C ASP A 414 -2.51 -9.18 -30.88
N PHE A 415 -1.76 -8.88 -29.80
CA PHE A 415 -0.96 -7.66 -29.72
C PHE A 415 0.20 -7.69 -30.70
N SER A 416 0.98 -8.78 -30.72
CA SER A 416 2.09 -8.96 -31.65
C SER A 416 1.61 -8.87 -33.11
N VAL A 417 0.48 -9.51 -33.43
CA VAL A 417 -0.13 -9.42 -34.76
C VAL A 417 -0.46 -7.97 -35.11
N TRP A 418 -1.10 -7.23 -34.20
CA TRP A 418 -1.46 -5.83 -34.47
C TRP A 418 -0.24 -4.91 -34.61
N PHE A 419 0.78 -5.07 -33.76
CA PHE A 419 2.00 -4.27 -33.84
C PHE A 419 2.72 -4.50 -35.17
N GLN A 420 2.82 -5.75 -35.61
CA GLN A 420 3.45 -6.08 -36.89
C GLN A 420 2.61 -5.58 -38.08
N ASP A 421 1.35 -5.98 -38.16
CA ASP A 421 0.57 -5.82 -39.39
C ASP A 421 -0.03 -4.41 -39.54
N CYS A 422 -0.39 -3.77 -38.42
CA CYS A 422 -1.08 -2.48 -38.45
C CYS A 422 -0.15 -1.29 -38.18
N LEU A 423 0.98 -1.51 -37.48
CA LEU A 423 1.93 -0.47 -37.11
C LEU A 423 3.32 -0.65 -37.73
N ASP A 424 3.66 -1.79 -38.34
CA ASP A 424 5.00 -2.12 -38.86
C ASP A 424 6.08 -2.12 -37.75
N GLU A 425 5.69 -2.50 -36.53
CA GLU A 425 6.57 -2.55 -35.36
C GLU A 425 7.02 -3.99 -35.11
N ARG A 426 7.77 -4.56 -36.07
CA ARG A 426 8.18 -5.97 -36.05
C ARG A 426 9.05 -6.34 -34.84
N GLU A 427 10.04 -5.51 -34.51
CA GLU A 427 10.93 -5.77 -33.36
C GLU A 427 10.15 -5.80 -32.03
N LEU A 428 9.15 -4.92 -31.89
CA LEU A 428 8.29 -4.87 -30.72
C LEU A 428 7.35 -6.07 -30.67
N ALA A 429 6.79 -6.46 -31.82
CA ALA A 429 5.94 -7.64 -31.95
C ALA A 429 6.69 -8.92 -31.53
N ASP A 430 7.93 -9.08 -31.97
CA ASP A 430 8.78 -10.24 -31.65
C ASP A 430 9.10 -10.31 -30.15
N LYS A 431 9.45 -9.16 -29.52
CA LYS A 431 9.71 -9.10 -28.07
C LYS A 431 8.47 -9.46 -27.23
N ILE A 432 7.28 -9.10 -27.69
CA ILE A 432 6.03 -9.41 -26.98
C ILE A 432 5.59 -10.84 -27.27
N ALA A 433 5.89 -11.39 -28.44
CA ALA A 433 5.52 -12.75 -28.84
C ALA A 433 6.16 -13.81 -27.94
N VAL A 434 7.38 -13.57 -27.46
CA VAL A 434 8.14 -14.51 -26.60
C VAL A 434 7.78 -14.45 -25.12
N LEU A 435 6.88 -13.54 -24.70
CA LEU A 435 6.49 -13.46 -23.30
C LEU A 435 5.69 -14.70 -22.88
N ASP A 436 6.08 -15.30 -21.75
CA ASP A 436 5.61 -16.60 -21.27
C ASP A 436 4.70 -16.42 -20.02
N PRO A 437 3.51 -17.03 -19.97
CA PRO A 437 2.60 -16.94 -18.82
C PRO A 437 3.17 -17.53 -17.52
N TYR A 438 4.13 -18.46 -17.57
CA TYR A 438 4.73 -19.05 -16.37
C TYR A 438 5.74 -18.13 -15.69
N ASN A 439 6.32 -17.19 -16.44
CA ASN A 439 7.37 -16.30 -15.95
C ASN A 439 6.83 -14.99 -15.34
N TYR A 440 5.55 -14.69 -15.52
CA TYR A 440 4.95 -13.43 -15.09
C TYR A 440 3.54 -13.64 -14.53
N THR A 441 3.21 -12.89 -13.48
CA THR A 441 1.79 -12.62 -13.17
C THR A 441 1.19 -11.77 -14.30
N LEU A 442 -0.13 -11.79 -14.50
CA LEU A 442 -0.75 -10.95 -15.53
C LEU A 442 -0.47 -9.45 -15.35
N GLU A 443 -0.39 -8.98 -14.11
CA GLU A 443 0.01 -7.60 -13.80
C GLU A 443 1.50 -7.33 -14.08
N GLY A 444 2.37 -8.30 -13.78
CA GLY A 444 3.78 -8.23 -14.14
C GLY A 444 3.96 -8.13 -15.66
N LEU A 445 3.24 -8.98 -16.40
CA LEU A 445 3.23 -8.98 -17.85
C LEU A 445 2.72 -7.65 -18.42
N ARG A 446 1.61 -7.12 -17.89
CA ARG A 446 1.10 -5.79 -18.27
C ARG A 446 2.19 -4.74 -18.12
N SER A 447 2.91 -4.76 -17.01
CA SER A 447 3.98 -3.80 -16.71
C SER A 447 5.14 -3.90 -17.69
N VAL A 448 5.57 -5.12 -18.04
CA VAL A 448 6.62 -5.38 -19.03
C VAL A 448 6.22 -4.89 -20.41
N ILE A 449 4.99 -5.21 -20.86
CA ILE A 449 4.49 -4.75 -22.17
C ILE A 449 4.45 -3.22 -22.23
N ILE A 450 3.94 -2.56 -21.19
CA ILE A 450 3.92 -1.09 -21.11
C ILE A 450 5.34 -0.53 -21.19
N GLN A 451 6.30 -1.11 -20.47
CA GLN A 451 7.68 -0.64 -20.47
C GLN A 451 8.31 -0.75 -21.86
N LEU A 452 8.18 -1.90 -22.53
CA LEU A 452 8.71 -2.12 -23.88
C LEU A 452 8.15 -1.10 -24.88
N ILE A 453 6.85 -0.80 -24.79
CA ILE A 453 6.21 0.18 -25.66
C ILE A 453 6.65 1.61 -25.32
N GLU A 454 6.76 1.96 -24.02
CA GLU A 454 7.20 3.30 -23.61
C GLU A 454 8.67 3.57 -23.97
N GLU A 455 9.55 2.57 -23.90
CA GLU A 455 10.93 2.66 -24.39
C GLU A 455 10.98 2.88 -25.90
N ARG A 456 10.04 2.30 -26.65
CA ARG A 456 9.95 2.45 -28.11
C ARG A 456 9.39 3.81 -28.56
N ILE A 457 8.56 4.46 -27.73
CA ILE A 457 7.92 5.77 -28.00
C ILE A 457 8.80 6.96 -27.61
N LYS A 458 9.73 6.78 -26.66
CA LYS A 458 10.73 7.80 -26.30
C LYS A 458 11.59 8.16 -27.51
#